data_AF-A0A0B1TH81-F1
#
_entry.id   AF-A0A0B1TH81-F1
#
_cell.length_a   1.000
_cell.length_b   1.000
_cell.length_c   1.000
_cell.angle_alpha   90.00
_cell.angle_beta   90.00
_cell.angle_gamma   90.00
#
_symmetry.space_group_name_H-M   'P 1'
#
loop_
_entity.id
_entity.type
_entity.pdbx_description
1 polymer ?
#
loop_
_entity_poly.entity_id
_entity_poly.type
_entity_poly.pdbx_seq_one_letter_code
_entity_poly.pdbx_strand_id
1 'polypeptide(L)'
;MTGRKLACPAPRTFLALELAHGNPHIFVGGDMVLIASSANDLIFFMHHSFVDFIWEMYRQQRQTRQVRENAYPPDNILCSSAAHFSTSPMHPFEPLLNTDGLSSTYTDNLYDYDFRPSCSFSAPDCGSTYLFCDLSHDSPRCASKIVVGGNCAGFFSGEQCCYGGACINEARQGGQDPINDLPTTESTADGGHTVAKRAENNVYENSAH
;
A
#
# COMPACT_ATOMS: atom_id res chain seq x y z
N MET A 1 -1.82 -2.43 14.95
CA MET A 1 -1.30 -3.76 14.58
C MET A 1 -0.71 -4.40 15.83
N THR A 2 -1.22 -5.54 16.27
CA THR A 2 -0.53 -6.33 17.31
C THR A 2 -0.20 -7.68 16.72
N GLY A 3 1.11 -7.97 16.60
CA GLY A 3 1.59 -9.28 16.19
C GLY A 3 0.92 -10.38 17.01
N ARG A 4 0.38 -11.37 16.30
CA ARG A 4 -0.38 -12.50 16.84
C ARG A 4 0.34 -13.17 18.02
N LYS A 5 -0.41 -13.48 19.07
CA LYS A 5 0.07 -14.26 20.22
C LYS A 5 0.30 -15.73 19.85
N LEU A 6 1.39 -16.31 20.34
CA LEU A 6 1.85 -17.66 20.01
C LEU A 6 0.82 -18.76 20.30
N ALA A 7 -0.12 -18.51 21.22
CA ALA A 7 -1.12 -19.46 21.69
C ALA A 7 -2.44 -19.49 20.88
N CYS A 8 -2.57 -18.68 19.83
CA CYS A 8 -3.80 -18.66 19.02
C CYS A 8 -3.95 -19.99 18.23
N PRO A 9 -5.11 -20.68 18.30
CA PRO A 9 -5.32 -21.96 17.63
C PRO A 9 -5.57 -21.85 16.11
N ALA A 10 -5.91 -20.68 15.58
CA ALA A 10 -6.16 -20.50 14.15
C ALA A 10 -4.86 -20.67 13.32
N PRO A 11 -4.84 -21.27 12.13
CA PRO A 11 -3.60 -21.43 11.35
C PRO A 11 -3.00 -20.09 10.89
N ARG A 12 -1.68 -20.01 10.73
CA ARG A 12 -1.01 -18.86 10.08
C ARG A 12 -1.07 -19.04 8.57
N THR A 13 -1.58 -18.05 7.85
CA THR A 13 -1.61 -18.08 6.39
C THR A 13 -1.14 -16.75 5.83
N PHE A 14 -0.26 -16.78 4.83
CA PHE A 14 0.13 -15.58 4.07
C PHE A 14 -1.03 -14.98 3.26
N LEU A 15 -2.16 -15.69 3.22
CA LEU A 15 -3.43 -15.24 2.64
C LEU A 15 -4.20 -14.29 3.57
N ALA A 16 -3.81 -14.16 4.84
CA ALA A 16 -4.42 -13.19 5.72
C ALA A 16 -4.10 -11.77 5.23
N LEU A 17 -5.15 -10.99 4.96
CA LEU A 17 -5.03 -9.61 4.48
C LEU A 17 -4.14 -8.76 5.40
N GLU A 18 -4.25 -8.96 6.72
CA GLU A 18 -3.40 -8.30 7.72
C GLU A 18 -1.90 -8.62 7.57
N LEU A 19 -1.52 -9.80 7.07
CA LEU A 19 -0.10 -10.08 6.84
C LEU A 19 0.37 -9.50 5.51
N ALA A 20 -0.42 -9.64 4.45
CA ALA A 20 -0.07 -9.12 3.14
C ALA A 20 0.04 -7.59 3.10
N HIS A 21 -0.84 -6.87 3.82
CA HIS A 21 -0.79 -5.40 3.86
C HIS A 21 0.43 -4.83 4.59
N GLY A 22 1.18 -5.67 5.33
CA GLY A 22 2.42 -5.26 6.00
C GLY A 22 3.58 -5.04 5.02
N ASN A 23 3.53 -5.65 3.83
CA ASN A 23 4.63 -5.53 2.86
C ASN A 23 4.80 -4.09 2.34
N PRO A 24 3.75 -3.36 1.95
CA PRO A 24 3.89 -1.94 1.57
C PRO A 24 4.39 -1.05 2.72
N HIS A 25 3.98 -1.31 3.97
CA HIS A 25 4.51 -0.59 5.14
C HIS A 25 6.04 -0.72 5.24
N ILE A 26 6.56 -1.94 5.08
CA ILE A 26 8.00 -2.22 5.09
C ILE A 26 8.70 -1.61 3.87
N PHE A 27 8.08 -1.72 2.70
CA PHE A 27 8.66 -1.22 1.44
C PHE A 27 8.83 0.30 1.43
N VAL A 28 7.81 1.04 1.89
CA VAL A 28 7.88 2.50 1.97
C VAL A 28 8.89 2.94 3.05
N GLY A 29 8.92 2.24 4.19
CA GLY A 29 9.87 2.53 5.27
C GLY A 29 9.53 3.81 6.04
N GLY A 30 10.52 4.42 6.71
CA GLY A 30 10.30 5.65 7.49
C GLY A 30 9.26 5.45 8.59
N ASP A 31 8.29 6.36 8.71
CA ASP A 31 7.18 6.19 9.65
C ASP A 31 6.27 5.01 9.29
N MET A 32 6.12 4.68 8.00
CA MET A 32 5.24 3.60 7.55
C MET A 32 5.62 2.23 8.12
N VAL A 33 6.88 1.98 8.47
CA VAL A 33 7.27 0.68 9.08
C VAL A 33 6.88 0.57 10.56
N LEU A 34 6.67 1.71 11.24
CA LEU A 34 6.44 1.75 12.67
C LEU A 34 4.95 1.86 12.97
N ILE A 35 4.40 0.82 13.60
CA ILE A 35 2.97 0.74 13.95
C ILE A 35 2.48 1.96 14.76
N ALA A 36 3.34 2.54 15.59
CA ALA A 36 2.99 3.65 16.47
C ALA A 36 2.99 5.01 15.77
N SER A 37 3.68 5.16 14.63
CA SER A 37 3.84 6.44 13.93
C SER A 37 3.47 6.39 12.45
N SER A 38 3.09 5.24 11.90
CA SER A 38 2.78 5.10 10.47
C SER A 38 1.68 6.04 10.00
N ALA A 39 0.68 6.29 10.85
CA ALA A 39 -0.39 7.25 10.56
C ALA A 39 0.07 8.73 10.49
N ASN A 40 1.32 9.04 10.83
CA ASN A 40 1.91 10.37 10.63
C ASN A 40 2.34 10.61 9.17
N ASP A 41 2.54 9.55 8.39
CA ASP A 41 2.79 9.64 6.95
C ASP A 41 1.45 9.66 6.18
N LEU A 42 1.24 10.66 5.33
CA LEU A 42 -0.02 10.81 4.57
C LEU A 42 -0.32 9.59 3.67
N ILE A 43 0.71 8.89 3.19
CA ILE A 43 0.51 7.69 2.36
C ILE A 43 -0.15 6.54 3.14
N PHE A 44 -0.11 6.57 4.47
CA PHE A 44 -0.80 5.61 5.34
C PHE A 44 -2.28 5.50 4.99
N PHE A 45 -2.95 6.65 4.86
CA PHE A 45 -4.38 6.69 4.60
C PHE A 45 -4.69 6.16 3.19
N MET A 46 -3.87 6.49 2.19
CA MET A 46 -4.04 5.98 0.82
C MET A 46 -3.85 4.47 0.76
N HIS A 47 -2.82 3.94 1.45
CA HIS A 47 -2.59 2.50 1.57
C HIS A 47 -3.77 1.80 2.27
N HIS A 48 -4.23 2.34 3.41
CA HIS A 48 -5.33 1.74 4.15
C HIS A 48 -6.70 1.86 3.45
N SER A 49 -6.94 2.90 2.63
CA SER A 49 -8.08 2.94 1.72
C SER A 49 -8.02 1.82 0.68
N PHE A 50 -6.84 1.50 0.14
CA PHE A 50 -6.69 0.37 -0.78
C PHE A 50 -6.87 -1.00 -0.08
N VAL A 51 -6.43 -1.12 1.19
CA VAL A 51 -6.66 -2.33 2.00
C VAL A 51 -8.16 -2.51 2.28
N ASP A 52 -8.87 -1.44 2.64
CA ASP A 52 -10.33 -1.48 2.85
C ASP A 52 -11.08 -1.80 1.55
N PHE A 53 -10.63 -1.26 0.42
CA PHE A 53 -11.15 -1.64 -0.90
C PHE A 53 -11.05 -3.16 -1.18
N ILE A 54 -9.88 -3.77 -0.94
CA ILE A 54 -9.71 -5.22 -1.11
C ILE A 54 -10.64 -5.99 -0.17
N TRP A 55 -10.79 -5.53 1.07
CA TRP A 55 -11.69 -6.13 2.04
C TRP A 55 -13.15 -6.05 1.58
N GLU A 56 -13.61 -4.89 1.12
CA GLU A 56 -14.98 -4.71 0.61
C GLU A 56 -15.24 -5.56 -0.64
N MET A 57 -14.27 -5.69 -1.57
CA MET A 57 -14.37 -6.63 -2.69
C MET A 57 -14.62 -8.07 -2.21
N TYR A 58 -13.88 -8.52 -1.20
CA TYR A 58 -14.10 -9.83 -0.59
C TYR A 58 -15.51 -9.93 -0.01
N ARG A 59 -15.96 -8.93 0.75
CA ARG A 59 -17.29 -8.94 1.36
C ARG A 59 -18.39 -9.05 0.31
N GLN A 60 -18.32 -8.27 -0.77
CA GLN A 60 -19.30 -8.31 -1.87
C GLN A 60 -19.34 -9.66 -2.58
N GLN A 61 -18.19 -10.32 -2.74
CA GLN A 61 -18.10 -11.61 -3.44
C GLN A 61 -18.46 -12.81 -2.57
N ARG A 62 -18.27 -12.71 -1.25
CA ARG A 62 -18.29 -13.88 -0.35
C ARG A 62 -19.35 -13.82 0.74
N GLN A 63 -19.97 -12.67 0.98
CA GLN A 63 -20.91 -12.47 2.07
C GLN A 63 -22.23 -11.92 1.55
N THR A 64 -23.34 -12.38 2.12
CA THR A 64 -24.62 -11.71 1.94
C THR A 64 -24.61 -10.39 2.72
N ARG A 65 -25.51 -9.46 2.37
CA ARG A 65 -25.61 -8.18 3.08
C ARG A 65 -25.76 -8.35 4.60
N GLN A 66 -26.53 -9.34 5.05
CA GLN A 66 -26.67 -9.66 6.47
C GLN A 66 -25.36 -10.15 7.10
N VAL A 67 -24.59 -10.99 6.40
CA VAL A 67 -23.32 -11.51 6.92
C VAL A 67 -22.28 -10.38 7.05
N ARG A 68 -22.25 -9.42 6.12
CA ARG A 68 -21.31 -8.29 6.17
C ARG A 68 -21.40 -7.50 7.47
N GLU A 69 -22.60 -7.32 8.01
CA GLU A 69 -22.85 -6.58 9.26
C GLU A 69 -22.44 -7.35 10.53
N ASN A 70 -22.30 -8.68 10.46
CA ASN A 70 -22.24 -9.54 11.65
C ASN A 70 -20.99 -10.43 11.72
N ALA A 71 -20.21 -10.54 10.64
CA ALA A 71 -19.08 -11.46 10.52
C ALA A 71 -17.80 -10.95 11.22
N TYR A 72 -17.90 -10.56 12.49
CA TYR A 72 -16.75 -10.21 13.32
C TYR A 72 -16.03 -11.48 13.83
N PRO A 73 -14.68 -11.53 13.86
CA PRO A 73 -13.96 -12.66 14.45
C PRO A 73 -14.33 -12.89 15.92
N PRO A 74 -14.47 -14.14 16.40
CA PRO A 74 -14.75 -14.39 17.80
C PRO A 74 -13.69 -13.79 18.73
N ASP A 75 -14.15 -13.15 19.81
CA ASP A 75 -13.29 -12.58 20.83
C ASP A 75 -12.43 -13.68 21.48
N ASN A 76 -11.12 -13.61 21.26
CA ASN A 76 -10.19 -14.62 21.77
C ASN A 76 -8.87 -13.96 22.21
N ILE A 77 -8.68 -13.89 23.53
CA ILE A 77 -7.48 -13.28 24.13
C ILE A 77 -6.17 -13.99 23.75
N LEU A 78 -6.24 -15.24 23.30
CA LEU A 78 -5.10 -15.99 22.78
C LEU A 78 -4.72 -15.58 21.35
N CYS A 79 -5.61 -14.88 20.63
CA CYS A 79 -5.42 -14.45 19.26
C CYS A 79 -5.15 -12.94 19.14
N SER A 80 -5.87 -12.12 19.91
CA SER A 80 -5.73 -10.66 19.92
C SER A 80 -5.81 -10.11 21.35
N SER A 81 -5.47 -8.83 21.55
CA SER A 81 -5.76 -8.14 22.81
C SER A 81 -7.25 -7.83 22.95
N ALA A 82 -7.73 -7.60 24.17
CA ALA A 82 -9.12 -7.22 24.42
C ALA A 82 -9.55 -5.97 23.65
N ALA A 83 -8.63 -5.04 23.39
CA ALA A 83 -8.90 -3.85 22.57
C ALA A 83 -9.38 -4.16 21.13
N HIS A 84 -9.20 -5.39 20.63
CA HIS A 84 -9.68 -5.85 19.32
C HIS A 84 -10.96 -6.68 19.41
N PHE A 85 -11.59 -6.74 20.57
CA PHE A 85 -12.85 -7.46 20.74
C PHE A 85 -14.00 -6.67 20.13
N SER A 86 -15.00 -7.39 19.63
CA SER A 86 -16.17 -6.83 18.93
C SER A 86 -16.87 -5.72 19.71
N THR A 87 -17.01 -5.90 21.03
CA THR A 87 -17.70 -5.00 21.94
C THR A 87 -16.80 -3.97 22.62
N SER A 88 -15.51 -3.92 22.27
CA SER A 88 -14.61 -2.89 22.79
C SER A 88 -14.82 -1.55 22.06
N PRO A 89 -14.61 -0.41 22.75
CA PRO A 89 -14.68 0.90 22.11
C PRO A 89 -13.70 1.02 20.94
N MET A 90 -14.18 1.60 19.84
CA MET A 90 -13.36 1.92 18.67
C MET A 90 -12.67 3.26 18.87
N HIS A 91 -11.53 3.28 19.55
CA HIS A 91 -10.81 4.53 19.79
C HIS A 91 -10.23 5.14 18.50
N PRO A 92 -10.26 6.48 18.33
CA PRO A 92 -10.81 7.51 19.22
C PRO A 92 -12.27 7.93 18.87
N PHE A 93 -13.05 7.02 18.29
CA PHE A 93 -14.37 7.29 17.70
C PHE A 93 -15.55 6.89 18.61
N GLU A 94 -15.37 6.96 19.93
CA GLU A 94 -16.46 6.72 20.87
C GLU A 94 -17.69 7.61 20.56
N PRO A 95 -18.92 7.09 20.68
CA PRO A 95 -19.32 5.86 21.36
C PRO A 95 -19.31 4.59 20.50
N LEU A 96 -18.71 4.61 19.31
CA LEU A 96 -18.68 3.45 18.43
C LEU A 96 -17.89 2.28 19.04
N LEU A 97 -18.35 1.06 18.80
CA LEU A 97 -17.67 -0.19 19.11
C LEU A 97 -16.93 -0.70 17.87
N ASN A 98 -15.93 -1.57 18.06
CA ASN A 98 -15.20 -2.16 16.95
C ASN A 98 -16.11 -2.91 15.96
N THR A 99 -17.19 -3.52 16.45
CA THR A 99 -18.18 -4.20 15.59
C THR A 99 -18.94 -3.24 14.68
N ASP A 100 -19.08 -1.97 15.06
CA ASP A 100 -19.78 -0.97 14.25
C ASP A 100 -19.00 -0.63 12.97
N GLY A 101 -17.69 -0.91 12.95
CA GLY A 101 -16.85 -0.83 11.75
C GLY A 101 -17.27 -1.78 10.62
N LEU A 102 -18.13 -2.78 10.89
CA LEU A 102 -18.65 -3.67 9.87
C LEU A 102 -19.82 -3.08 9.06
N SER A 103 -20.34 -1.91 9.42
CA SER A 103 -21.58 -1.44 8.80
C SER A 103 -21.47 -1.20 7.30
N SER A 104 -22.37 -1.78 6.51
CA SER A 104 -22.51 -1.46 5.08
C SER A 104 -23.01 -0.02 4.88
N THR A 105 -23.53 0.63 5.93
CA THR A 105 -23.95 2.04 5.88
C THR A 105 -22.83 2.96 5.40
N TYR A 106 -21.57 2.64 5.70
CA TYR A 106 -20.42 3.41 5.22
C TYR A 106 -20.33 3.38 3.68
N THR A 107 -20.41 2.19 3.10
CA THR A 107 -20.37 2.01 1.63
C THR A 107 -21.69 2.37 0.94
N ASP A 108 -22.79 2.47 1.70
CA ASP A 108 -24.09 2.85 1.16
C ASP A 108 -24.30 4.38 1.14
N ASN A 109 -23.68 5.12 2.07
CA ASN A 109 -24.01 6.54 2.29
C ASN A 109 -22.82 7.49 2.49
N LEU A 110 -21.60 6.99 2.74
CA LEU A 110 -20.46 7.84 3.06
C LEU A 110 -19.41 7.85 1.95
N TYR A 111 -19.02 6.68 1.45
CA TYR A 111 -18.04 6.55 0.38
C TYR A 111 -18.37 5.36 -0.52
N ASP A 112 -17.87 5.39 -1.74
CA ASP A 112 -17.80 4.25 -2.63
C ASP A 112 -16.38 4.06 -3.15
N TYR A 113 -16.17 2.99 -3.91
CA TYR A 113 -14.88 2.68 -4.51
C TYR A 113 -14.99 2.69 -6.02
N ASP A 114 -14.01 3.32 -6.67
CA ASP A 114 -13.82 3.19 -8.11
C ASP A 114 -13.21 1.82 -8.46
N PHE A 115 -13.31 1.45 -9.73
CA PHE A 115 -12.74 0.22 -10.24
C PHE A 115 -11.22 0.24 -10.21
N ARG A 116 -10.60 -0.94 -10.06
CA ARG A 116 -9.16 -1.07 -10.27
C ARG A 116 -8.84 -0.73 -11.73
N PRO A 117 -7.72 -0.04 -12.00
CA PRO A 117 -7.20 0.09 -13.35
C PRO A 117 -7.13 -1.28 -14.02
N SER A 118 -7.66 -1.35 -15.23
CA SER A 118 -7.72 -2.58 -16.03
C SER A 118 -7.22 -2.28 -17.43
N CYS A 119 -6.77 -3.33 -18.10
CA CYS A 119 -6.30 -3.26 -19.47
C CYS A 119 -6.64 -4.57 -20.18
N SER A 120 -6.45 -4.62 -21.48
CA SER A 120 -6.70 -5.83 -22.29
C SER A 120 -5.68 -5.95 -23.42
N PHE A 121 -5.71 -7.07 -24.13
CA PHE A 121 -4.89 -7.23 -25.35
C PHE A 121 -5.24 -6.19 -26.43
N SER A 122 -6.50 -5.75 -26.53
CA SER A 122 -6.94 -4.75 -27.51
C SER A 122 -6.78 -3.30 -27.04
N ALA A 123 -6.65 -3.09 -25.73
CA ALA A 123 -6.41 -1.79 -25.10
C ALA A 123 -5.34 -1.94 -24.00
N PRO A 124 -4.04 -2.04 -24.37
CA PRO A 124 -2.95 -2.33 -23.43
C PRO A 124 -2.47 -1.08 -22.68
N ASP A 125 -3.40 -0.23 -22.28
CA ASP A 125 -3.14 1.00 -21.51
C ASP A 125 -3.92 0.96 -20.20
N CYS A 126 -3.23 1.30 -19.11
CA CYS A 126 -3.78 1.37 -17.76
C CYS A 126 -4.19 2.78 -17.35
N GLY A 127 -4.03 3.77 -18.24
CA GLY A 127 -4.41 5.17 -17.99
C GLY A 127 -3.54 5.87 -16.95
N SER A 128 -2.35 5.36 -16.67
CA SER A 128 -1.44 5.90 -15.65
C SER A 128 0.01 5.80 -16.11
N THR A 129 0.78 6.87 -15.87
CA THR A 129 2.22 6.90 -16.17
C THR A 129 3.01 5.92 -15.30
N TYR A 130 2.47 5.54 -14.15
CA TYR A 130 3.07 4.65 -13.16
C TYR A 130 2.65 3.19 -13.30
N LEU A 131 1.69 2.89 -14.18
CA LEU A 131 1.23 1.52 -14.43
C LEU A 131 1.58 1.09 -15.85
N PHE A 132 1.72 -0.21 -16.05
CA PHE A 132 1.77 -0.83 -17.36
C PHE A 132 0.81 -2.01 -17.42
N CYS A 133 0.39 -2.37 -18.62
CA CYS A 133 -0.43 -3.55 -18.84
C CYS A 133 0.47 -4.79 -18.93
N ASP A 134 0.39 -5.69 -17.96
CA ASP A 134 1.05 -7.00 -17.96
C ASP A 134 0.28 -7.94 -18.90
N LEU A 135 0.92 -8.30 -20.03
CA LEU A 135 0.36 -9.16 -21.07
C LEU A 135 1.10 -10.51 -21.19
N SER A 136 2.19 -10.68 -20.45
CA SER A 136 3.08 -11.85 -20.53
C SER A 136 2.76 -12.91 -19.50
N HIS A 137 1.96 -12.57 -18.49
CA HIS A 137 1.49 -13.51 -17.49
C HIS A 137 0.06 -13.99 -17.81
N ASP A 138 -0.80 -14.12 -16.79
CA ASP A 138 -2.16 -14.65 -16.92
C ASP A 138 -3.10 -13.69 -17.70
N SER A 139 -4.31 -13.44 -17.19
CA SER A 139 -5.19 -12.43 -17.78
C SER A 139 -4.56 -11.03 -17.71
N PRO A 140 -4.74 -10.19 -18.74
CA PRO A 140 -4.24 -8.82 -18.75
C PRO A 140 -4.59 -8.07 -17.46
N ARG A 141 -3.58 -7.47 -16.84
CA ARG A 141 -3.75 -6.73 -15.58
C ARG A 141 -2.81 -5.54 -15.53
N CYS A 142 -3.26 -4.49 -14.86
CA CYS A 142 -2.41 -3.34 -14.60
C CYS A 142 -1.47 -3.63 -13.43
N ALA A 143 -0.18 -3.42 -13.64
CA ALA A 143 0.88 -3.58 -12.66
C ALA A 143 1.70 -2.29 -12.54
N SER A 144 2.32 -2.06 -11.39
CA SER A 144 3.23 -0.93 -11.17
C SER A 144 4.47 -1.04 -12.04
N LYS A 145 4.86 0.06 -12.70
CA LYS A 145 6.10 0.10 -13.46
C LYS A 145 7.32 -0.12 -12.56
N ILE A 146 8.34 -0.71 -13.18
CA ILE A 146 9.57 -1.14 -12.55
C ILE A 146 10.50 0.06 -12.42
N VAL A 147 10.92 0.32 -11.18
CA VAL A 147 11.89 1.37 -10.82
C VAL A 147 13.32 0.93 -11.14
N VAL A 148 14.29 1.84 -10.99
CA VAL A 148 15.70 1.60 -11.32
C VAL A 148 16.25 0.38 -10.58
N GLY A 149 16.93 -0.51 -11.30
CA GLY A 149 17.49 -1.75 -10.74
C GLY A 149 16.45 -2.85 -10.45
N GLY A 150 15.15 -2.58 -10.62
CA GLY A 150 14.10 -3.59 -10.46
C GLY A 150 14.15 -4.65 -11.56
N ASN A 151 13.73 -5.87 -11.21
CA ASN A 151 13.70 -7.01 -12.13
C ASN A 151 12.55 -6.87 -13.13
N CYS A 152 12.88 -6.86 -14.42
CA CYS A 152 11.96 -6.79 -15.55
C CYS A 152 11.97 -8.05 -16.43
N ALA A 153 12.58 -9.15 -15.96
CA ALA A 153 12.42 -10.46 -16.57
C ALA A 153 10.96 -10.93 -16.54
N GLY A 154 10.59 -11.75 -17.52
CA GLY A 154 9.25 -12.34 -17.61
C GLY A 154 8.21 -11.49 -18.35
N PHE A 155 8.54 -10.27 -18.77
CA PHE A 155 7.71 -9.44 -19.65
C PHE A 155 8.25 -9.50 -21.08
N PHE A 156 7.64 -10.33 -21.92
CA PHE A 156 8.09 -10.69 -23.27
C PHE A 156 7.11 -10.30 -24.39
N SER A 157 5.94 -9.75 -24.07
CA SER A 157 4.90 -9.34 -25.03
C SER A 157 5.08 -7.89 -25.52
N GLY A 158 6.23 -7.27 -25.27
CA GLY A 158 6.54 -5.90 -25.69
C GLY A 158 6.02 -4.82 -24.73
N GLU A 159 5.72 -5.18 -23.48
CA GLU A 159 5.19 -4.26 -22.48
C GLU A 159 6.19 -3.16 -22.11
N GLN A 160 5.66 -1.94 -21.91
CA GLN A 160 6.44 -0.80 -21.38
C GLN A 160 6.51 -0.87 -19.85
N CYS A 161 7.11 -1.95 -19.33
CA CYS A 161 7.13 -2.28 -17.90
C CYS A 161 8.04 -1.37 -17.06
N CYS A 162 9.01 -0.70 -17.67
CA CYS A 162 9.99 0.15 -16.98
C CYS A 162 9.49 1.61 -16.87
N TYR A 163 9.62 2.22 -15.70
CA TYR A 163 9.34 3.65 -15.54
C TYR A 163 10.51 4.46 -16.13
N GLY A 164 10.27 5.21 -17.21
CA GLY A 164 11.26 6.13 -17.81
C GLY A 164 12.53 5.50 -18.41
N GLY A 165 12.64 4.17 -18.45
CA GLY A 165 13.85 3.44 -18.83
C GLY A 165 13.57 2.21 -19.68
N ALA A 166 14.59 1.36 -19.85
CA ALA A 166 14.49 0.12 -20.63
C ALA A 166 14.87 -1.10 -19.79
N CYS A 167 14.30 -2.25 -20.15
CA CYS A 167 14.70 -3.53 -19.59
C CYS A 167 15.98 -4.02 -20.29
N ILE A 168 17.10 -4.07 -19.58
CA ILE A 168 18.40 -4.50 -20.10
C ILE A 168 19.02 -5.50 -19.13
N ASN A 169 19.37 -6.70 -19.62
CA ASN A 169 19.88 -7.80 -18.80
C ASN A 169 18.98 -8.07 -17.58
N GLU A 170 17.67 -8.20 -17.82
CA GLU A 170 16.65 -8.50 -16.79
C GLU A 170 16.45 -7.41 -15.72
N ALA A 171 17.13 -6.27 -15.81
CA ALA A 171 16.98 -5.16 -14.88
C ALA A 171 16.60 -3.86 -15.60
N ARG A 172 15.80 -3.01 -14.95
CA ARG A 172 15.51 -1.67 -15.47
C ARG A 172 16.76 -0.81 -15.39
N GLN A 173 17.18 -0.26 -16.52
CA GLN A 173 18.34 0.63 -16.67
C GLN A 173 17.97 1.94 -17.38
N GLY A 174 18.64 3.04 -16.96
CA GLY A 174 18.56 4.36 -17.59
C GLY A 174 17.23 5.11 -17.40
N GLY A 175 17.24 6.44 -17.41
CA GLY A 175 16.06 7.29 -17.18
C GLY A 175 15.78 7.62 -15.72
N GLN A 176 14.80 8.50 -15.47
CA GLN A 176 14.53 9.07 -14.15
C GLN A 176 14.22 8.03 -13.08
N ASP A 177 14.86 8.15 -11.93
CA ASP A 177 14.53 7.46 -10.70
C ASP A 177 13.51 8.28 -9.90
N PRO A 178 12.24 7.90 -9.85
CA PRO A 178 11.23 8.69 -9.13
C PRO A 178 11.46 8.74 -7.61
N ILE A 179 12.35 7.89 -7.07
CA ILE A 179 12.68 7.85 -5.64
C ILE A 179 13.90 8.72 -5.34
N ASN A 180 14.95 8.62 -6.17
CA ASN A 180 16.24 9.27 -5.92
C ASN A 180 16.42 10.57 -6.71
N ASP A 181 15.76 10.73 -7.85
CA ASP A 181 15.82 11.94 -8.65
C ASP A 181 14.73 12.89 -8.14
N LEU A 182 15.17 14.01 -7.56
CA LEU A 182 14.28 15.11 -7.24
C LEU A 182 13.46 15.48 -8.48
N PRO A 183 12.14 15.75 -8.34
CA PRO A 183 11.36 16.30 -9.44
C PRO A 183 12.10 17.54 -9.94
N THR A 184 12.50 17.55 -11.21
CA THR A 184 12.97 18.77 -11.84
C THR A 184 11.77 19.71 -11.81
N THR A 185 11.74 20.61 -10.84
CA THR A 185 10.85 21.76 -10.91
C THR A 185 11.26 22.46 -12.20
N GLU A 186 10.46 22.34 -13.26
CA GLU A 186 10.41 23.39 -14.25
C GLU A 186 9.87 24.61 -13.50
N SER A 187 10.78 25.35 -12.87
CA SER A 187 10.46 26.68 -12.38
C SER A 187 10.25 27.55 -13.61
N THR A 188 9.02 27.64 -14.08
CA THR A 188 8.58 28.91 -14.63
C THR A 188 8.71 29.91 -13.48
N ALA A 189 9.67 30.81 -13.65
CA ALA A 189 10.09 31.75 -12.64
C ALA A 189 8.89 32.56 -12.11
N ASP A 190 8.70 32.56 -10.79
CA ASP A 190 8.33 33.77 -10.08
C ASP A 190 8.91 33.78 -8.65
N GLY A 191 9.55 34.91 -8.31
CA GLY A 191 9.79 35.42 -6.96
C GLY A 191 10.32 34.50 -5.85
N GLY A 192 11.65 34.33 -5.79
CA GLY A 192 12.44 34.46 -4.55
C GLY A 192 11.99 33.72 -3.28
N HIS A 193 12.38 32.44 -3.15
CA HIS A 193 12.70 31.88 -1.84
C HIS A 193 13.83 30.84 -1.97
N THR A 194 15.00 31.15 -1.43
CA THR A 194 16.14 30.23 -1.40
C THR A 194 15.89 29.16 -0.34
N VAL A 195 15.62 27.92 -0.75
CA VAL A 195 15.67 26.75 0.14
C VAL A 195 17.13 26.37 0.34
N ALA A 196 17.57 26.36 1.60
CA ALA A 196 18.94 26.04 1.98
C ALA A 196 19.31 24.59 1.57
N LYS A 197 20.46 24.43 0.91
CA LYS A 197 21.04 23.12 0.62
C LYS A 197 21.36 22.40 1.94
N ARG A 198 20.98 21.13 2.03
CA ARG A 198 21.33 20.22 3.12
C ARG A 198 22.85 20.08 3.18
N ALA A 199 23.42 20.34 4.36
CA ALA A 199 24.85 20.18 4.60
C ALA A 199 25.26 18.70 4.43
N GLU A 200 26.22 18.44 3.55
CA GLU A 200 26.95 17.19 3.47
C GLU A 200 27.85 17.08 4.71
N ASN A 201 27.53 16.18 5.63
CA ASN A 201 28.41 15.86 6.74
C ASN A 201 29.58 15.02 6.22
N ASN A 202 30.70 15.69 5.93
CA ASN A 202 31.99 15.03 5.78
C ASN A 202 32.47 14.49 7.12
N VAL A 203 32.79 13.19 7.13
CA VAL A 203 33.54 12.49 8.17
C VAL A 203 35.00 12.95 8.13
N TYR A 204 35.59 13.33 9.27
CA TYR A 204 37.01 13.09 9.60
C TYR A 204 37.26 13.15 11.12
N GLU A 205 37.69 11.98 11.63
CA GLU A 205 38.70 11.67 12.67
C GLU A 205 39.04 12.58 13.88
N ASN A 206 39.18 11.88 15.01
CA ASN A 206 40.16 12.02 16.11
C ASN A 206 40.16 13.28 16.98
N SER A 207 39.92 13.13 18.29
CA SER A 207 40.99 13.13 19.31
C SER A 207 40.48 12.90 20.75
N ALA A 208 41.28 12.10 21.47
CA ALA A 208 41.47 11.96 22.92
C ALA A 208 40.74 12.94 23.88
N HIS A 209 39.98 12.40 24.83
CA HIS A 209 40.35 12.27 26.25
C HIS A 209 39.29 11.48 27.03
#